data_AF-A0A2T6ZDA2-F1
#
_entry.id   AF-A0A2T6ZDA2-F1
#
_cell.length_a   1.000
_cell.length_b   1.000
_cell.length_c   1.000
_cell.angle_alpha   90.00
_cell.angle_beta   90.00
_cell.angle_gamma   90.00
#
_symmetry.space_group_name_H-M   'P 1'
#
loop_
_entity.id
_entity.type
_entity.pdbx_description
1 polymer ?
#
loop_
_entity_poly.entity_id
_entity_poly.type
_entity_poly.pdbx_seq_one_letter_code
_entity_poly.pdbx_strand_id
1 'polypeptide(L)'
;MLSQQNLAGQHFRSPQEGANPYLSSEYDTNPGVFHIPESGVEYNQKEPGLNNGLEQSKGKIWGMKRKTFMIVLGIVILLIIAIAAGVGGGVGGTAAKSNAHNEALELTKSDPQDSSILTPPTPTSSTPARSSSPSPTSSDSQGTLVTVTFSTSSSPTPTPIRNNTPLAAVNWNSSNIQLLYKHTDGSIRLQENNGLQWGEQSPQITKPKDDSGLAAISWLDGDVRQVRLYTASEKNALTESVWNSSVRQWWSQDISKGYDPIAAGSHLTAYTWFIGQVRQIRVYYQGQDGYIREAVYDKGWVKSAAPTIQAFPRAKSGSGLVVVLFPDVDVTEAKLFYQSLDGKLVSYDYQLKATFAQSWQNQDPTLDHGSIPDGAQVTAVSSILATGELTLRIYFIRDGKLVETWWTRKAGWNAWYMHDAVAPGVSAVSSTDDVNVFFQAKTGYLSDMGLNRYVNSWQFTAII
;
A
#
# COMPACT_ATOMS: atom_id res chain seq x y z
N MET A 1 -34.86 50.63 23.28
CA MET A 1 -33.76 51.33 23.96
C MET A 1 -33.04 50.32 24.83
N LEU A 2 -31.98 49.71 24.30
CA LEU A 2 -31.18 48.68 24.95
C LEU A 2 -29.90 49.33 25.49
N SER A 3 -29.63 49.15 26.79
CA SER A 3 -28.46 49.70 27.47
C SER A 3 -27.21 48.87 27.19
N GLN A 4 -26.17 49.54 26.68
CA GLN A 4 -24.81 49.04 26.63
C GLN A 4 -24.24 48.92 28.06
N GLN A 5 -23.63 47.78 28.38
CA GLN A 5 -22.69 47.66 29.49
C GLN A 5 -21.28 47.44 28.95
N ASN A 6 -20.43 48.42 29.23
CA ASN A 6 -18.97 48.34 29.14
C ASN A 6 -18.45 47.37 30.21
N LEU A 7 -17.51 46.50 29.85
CA LEU A 7 -16.68 45.78 30.81
C LEU A 7 -15.21 45.94 30.44
N ALA A 8 -14.49 46.47 31.42
CA ALA A 8 -13.12 46.94 31.37
C ALA A 8 -12.11 45.79 31.33
N GLY A 9 -10.95 46.09 30.73
CA GLY A 9 -9.82 45.19 30.61
C GLY A 9 -9.16 44.86 31.96
N GLN A 10 -8.71 43.62 32.06
CA GLN A 10 -7.80 43.18 33.10
C GLN A 10 -6.44 42.81 32.49
N HIS A 11 -5.44 43.59 32.91
CA HIS A 11 -4.02 43.27 32.80
C HIS A 11 -3.71 41.99 33.58
N PHE A 12 -3.20 40.96 32.89
CA PHE A 12 -2.53 39.85 33.55
C PHE A 12 -1.04 40.16 33.71
N ARG A 13 -0.59 40.17 34.96
CA ARG A 13 0.81 40.23 35.40
C ARG A 13 1.49 38.88 35.12
N SER A 14 2.70 38.93 34.56
CA SER A 14 3.65 37.82 34.53
C SER A 14 4.11 37.44 35.95
N PRO A 15 4.27 36.15 36.28
CA PRO A 15 4.97 35.76 37.50
C PRO A 15 6.49 35.79 37.31
N GLN A 16 7.14 36.28 38.35
CA GLN A 16 8.58 36.41 38.50
C GLN A 16 9.30 35.07 38.55
N GLU A 17 10.46 35.12 37.92
CA GLU A 17 11.58 34.19 37.94
C GLU A 17 12.11 34.02 39.38
N GLY A 18 11.96 32.80 39.92
CA GLY A 18 12.45 32.40 41.24
C GLY A 18 13.73 31.61 41.09
N ALA A 19 14.85 32.21 41.49
CA ALA A 19 16.16 31.59 41.61
C ALA A 19 16.14 30.42 42.61
N ASN A 20 16.74 29.28 42.23
CA ASN A 20 17.08 28.20 43.15
C ASN A 20 18.61 27.97 43.11
N PRO A 21 19.33 28.18 44.22
CA PRO A 21 20.78 28.01 44.30
C PRO A 21 21.12 26.64 44.90
N TYR A 22 21.55 25.67 44.09
CA TYR A 22 22.42 24.59 44.55
C TYR A 22 23.39 24.19 43.43
N LEU A 23 24.64 24.59 43.64
CA LEU A 23 25.83 24.27 42.85
C LEU A 23 26.58 23.14 43.58
N SER A 24 27.02 22.11 42.85
CA SER A 24 28.20 21.23 43.07
C SER A 24 28.08 20.09 42.04
N SER A 25 29.08 19.63 41.28
CA SER A 25 30.47 20.02 41.06
C SER A 25 30.96 19.22 39.83
N GLU A 26 31.85 19.82 39.05
CA GLU A 26 32.93 19.18 38.28
C GLU A 26 32.60 18.00 37.35
N TYR A 27 32.55 18.29 36.04
CA TYR A 27 33.26 17.45 35.07
C TYR A 27 34.17 18.31 34.21
N ASP A 28 35.45 18.04 34.42
CA ASP A 28 36.63 18.58 33.77
C ASP A 28 36.71 18.03 32.34
N THR A 29 36.74 18.93 31.37
CA THR A 29 37.00 18.64 29.96
C THR A 29 38.47 18.88 29.67
N ASN A 30 39.24 17.80 29.53
CA ASN A 30 40.56 17.86 28.92
C ASN A 30 40.66 16.72 27.87
N PRO A 31 41.06 17.01 26.62
CA PRO A 31 41.13 16.00 25.56
C PRO A 31 42.35 15.11 25.74
N GLY A 32 42.11 13.85 26.10
CA GLY A 32 43.11 12.79 26.11
C GLY A 32 43.52 12.42 24.69
N VAL A 33 44.75 12.81 24.34
CA VAL A 33 45.53 12.31 23.20
C VAL A 33 45.59 10.77 23.28
N PHE A 34 44.91 10.09 22.37
CA PHE A 34 45.05 8.65 22.22
C PHE A 34 46.25 8.32 21.32
N HIS A 35 47.21 7.65 21.94
CA HIS A 35 48.37 7.05 21.31
C HIS A 35 47.97 6.04 20.23
N ILE A 36 48.61 6.17 19.07
CA ILE A 36 48.71 5.15 18.03
C ILE A 36 49.62 4.04 18.55
N PRO A 37 49.18 2.76 18.61
CA PRO A 37 50.12 1.64 18.64
C PRO A 37 50.45 1.27 17.19
N GLU A 38 51.65 1.66 16.79
CA GLU A 38 52.40 1.07 15.70
C GLU A 38 52.84 -0.33 16.17
N SER A 39 52.25 -1.39 15.61
CA SER A 39 52.81 -2.73 15.70
C SER A 39 52.63 -3.43 14.36
N GLY A 40 53.72 -3.46 13.60
CA GLY A 40 53.86 -4.33 12.45
C GLY A 40 53.80 -5.79 12.88
N VAL A 41 52.89 -6.54 12.26
CA VAL A 41 53.02 -7.98 12.15
C VAL A 41 52.74 -8.33 10.69
N GLU A 42 53.84 -8.58 9.99
CA GLU A 42 53.94 -9.09 8.64
C GLU A 42 53.37 -10.52 8.60
N TYR A 43 52.11 -10.67 8.17
CA TYR A 43 51.57 -11.97 7.79
C TYR A 43 51.69 -12.14 6.28
N ASN A 44 52.73 -12.88 5.89
CA ASN A 44 52.87 -13.47 4.56
C ASN A 44 51.74 -14.49 4.33
N GLN A 45 50.63 -14.04 3.76
CA GLN A 45 49.57 -14.92 3.29
C GLN A 45 49.64 -15.04 1.76
N LYS A 46 50.17 -16.19 1.35
CA LYS A 46 50.27 -16.66 -0.03
C LYS A 46 48.85 -16.80 -0.62
N GLU A 47 48.53 -15.97 -1.60
CA GLU A 47 47.31 -16.07 -2.40
C GLU A 47 47.27 -17.41 -3.17
N PRO A 48 46.21 -18.22 -3.07
CA PRO A 48 45.79 -19.06 -4.18
C PRO A 48 44.84 -18.24 -5.05
N GLY A 49 45.30 -17.87 -6.24
CA GLY A 49 44.50 -17.19 -7.25
C GLY A 49 43.25 -17.99 -7.59
N LEU A 50 42.08 -17.42 -7.30
CA LEU A 50 40.78 -17.93 -7.72
C LEU A 50 40.15 -16.94 -8.72
N ASN A 51 40.69 -16.95 -9.94
CA ASN A 51 39.97 -16.45 -11.10
C ASN A 51 38.84 -17.42 -11.42
N ASN A 52 37.61 -17.10 -11.03
CA ASN A 52 36.41 -17.64 -11.68
C ASN A 52 35.33 -16.56 -11.65
N GLY A 53 35.23 -15.84 -12.76
CA GLY A 53 34.12 -14.93 -13.03
C GLY A 53 32.81 -15.72 -13.05
N LEU A 54 31.96 -15.50 -12.05
CA LEU A 54 30.57 -15.92 -12.08
C LEU A 54 29.81 -14.99 -13.03
N GLU A 55 29.90 -15.32 -14.31
CA GLU A 55 28.96 -14.87 -15.33
C GLU A 55 27.55 -15.24 -14.83
N GLN A 56 26.72 -14.24 -14.55
CA GLN A 56 25.30 -14.45 -14.27
C GLN A 56 24.70 -15.23 -15.44
N SER A 57 24.48 -16.53 -15.24
CA SER A 57 23.90 -17.36 -16.27
C SER A 57 22.50 -16.83 -16.57
N LYS A 58 22.34 -16.20 -17.74
CA LYS A 58 21.03 -15.84 -18.30
C LYS A 58 20.18 -17.11 -18.28
N GLY A 59 19.18 -17.15 -17.40
CA GLY A 59 18.30 -18.30 -17.23
C GLY A 59 17.80 -18.79 -18.59
N LYS A 60 18.25 -19.99 -18.98
CA LYS A 60 17.77 -20.69 -20.17
C LYS A 60 16.54 -21.47 -19.76
N ILE A 61 15.43 -21.27 -20.46
CA ILE A 61 14.20 -22.07 -20.29
C ILE A 61 14.27 -23.14 -21.38
N TRP A 62 14.32 -24.41 -20.97
CA TRP A 62 14.49 -25.56 -21.88
C TRP A 62 15.68 -25.41 -22.84
N GLY A 63 16.83 -24.96 -22.31
CA GLY A 63 18.06 -24.79 -23.10
C GLY A 63 18.07 -23.57 -24.05
N MET A 64 16.96 -22.81 -24.16
CA MET A 64 16.85 -21.64 -25.02
C MET A 64 16.84 -20.32 -24.21
N LYS A 65 17.29 -19.22 -24.82
CA LYS A 65 17.20 -17.87 -24.22
C LYS A 65 15.72 -17.54 -23.99
N ARG A 66 15.37 -16.92 -22.84
CA ARG A 66 13.98 -16.52 -22.49
C ARG A 66 13.25 -15.79 -23.61
N LYS A 67 13.92 -14.88 -24.33
CA LYS A 67 13.35 -14.18 -25.49
C LYS A 67 12.99 -15.12 -26.65
N THR A 68 13.81 -16.12 -26.93
CA THR A 68 13.56 -17.13 -27.98
C THR A 68 12.42 -18.06 -27.60
N PHE A 69 12.35 -18.48 -26.33
CA PHE A 69 11.27 -19.33 -25.83
C PHE A 69 9.89 -18.68 -26.02
N MET A 70 9.76 -17.38 -25.68
CA MET A 70 8.48 -16.67 -25.86
C MET A 70 8.05 -16.56 -27.32
N ILE A 71 9.00 -16.41 -28.26
CA ILE A 71 8.69 -16.37 -29.69
C ILE A 71 8.18 -17.73 -30.17
N VAL A 72 8.84 -18.82 -29.79
CA VAL A 72 8.43 -20.19 -30.17
C VAL A 72 7.05 -20.53 -29.61
N LEU A 73 6.78 -20.17 -28.34
CA LEU A 73 5.48 -20.42 -27.71
C LEU A 73 4.34 -19.70 -28.44
N GLY A 74 4.54 -18.43 -28.84
CA GLY A 74 3.55 -17.67 -29.62
C GLY A 74 3.23 -18.31 -30.97
N ILE A 75 4.24 -18.85 -31.66
CA ILE A 75 4.05 -19.56 -32.94
C ILE A 75 3.22 -20.83 -32.73
N VAL A 76 3.51 -21.62 -31.70
CA VAL A 76 2.76 -22.87 -31.40
C VAL A 76 1.29 -22.58 -31.10
N ILE A 77 0.99 -21.54 -30.31
CA ILE A 77 -0.38 -21.16 -29.99
C ILE A 77 -1.14 -20.74 -31.26
N LEU A 78 -0.53 -19.92 -32.12
CA LEU A 78 -1.13 -19.54 -33.41
C LEU A 78 -1.41 -20.74 -34.31
N LEU A 79 -0.50 -21.73 -34.32
CA LEU A 79 -0.66 -22.96 -35.08
C LEU A 79 -1.84 -23.79 -34.57
N ILE A 80 -2.01 -23.90 -33.24
CA ILE A 80 -3.15 -24.59 -32.62
C ILE A 80 -4.47 -23.91 -32.98
N ILE A 81 -4.53 -22.57 -32.93
CA ILE A 81 -5.72 -21.79 -33.31
C ILE A 81 -6.06 -22.01 -34.79
N ALA A 82 -5.05 -21.98 -35.67
CA ALA A 82 -5.25 -22.21 -37.11
C ALA A 82 -5.78 -23.62 -37.40
N ILE A 83 -5.27 -24.64 -36.70
CA ILE A 83 -5.76 -26.02 -36.81
C ILE A 83 -7.21 -26.10 -36.30
N ALA A 84 -7.51 -25.57 -35.12
CA ALA A 84 -8.85 -25.60 -34.54
C ALA A 84 -9.90 -24.90 -35.42
N ALA A 85 -9.54 -23.77 -36.04
CA ALA A 85 -10.40 -23.10 -37.01
C ALA A 85 -10.57 -23.91 -38.31
N GLY A 86 -9.54 -24.65 -38.73
CA GLY A 86 -9.58 -25.49 -39.93
C GLY A 86 -10.44 -26.75 -39.80
N VAL A 87 -10.53 -27.37 -38.60
CA VAL A 87 -11.32 -28.61 -38.42
C VAL A 87 -12.81 -28.35 -38.18
N GLY A 88 -13.22 -27.12 -37.81
CA GLY A 88 -14.61 -26.78 -37.49
C GLY A 88 -15.52 -26.42 -38.67
N GLY A 89 -14.99 -26.25 -39.89
CA GLY A 89 -15.76 -25.76 -41.05
C GLY A 89 -16.33 -26.82 -42.00
N GLY A 90 -16.09 -28.12 -41.76
CA GLY A 90 -16.23 -29.15 -42.80
C GLY A 90 -17.42 -30.12 -42.71
N VAL A 91 -18.23 -30.12 -41.66
CA VAL A 91 -19.36 -31.07 -41.51
C VAL A 91 -20.56 -30.42 -40.82
N GLY A 92 -21.50 -29.89 -41.60
CA GLY A 92 -22.72 -29.32 -41.00
C GLY A 92 -23.65 -28.59 -41.97
N GLY A 93 -23.98 -29.19 -43.10
CA GLY A 93 -25.03 -28.64 -43.96
C GLY A 93 -25.58 -29.68 -44.92
N THR A 94 -26.73 -30.28 -44.57
CA THR A 94 -27.85 -30.59 -45.50
C THR A 94 -29.04 -31.22 -44.77
N ALA A 95 -30.22 -30.59 -44.93
CA ALA A 95 -31.59 -31.17 -45.11
C ALA A 95 -32.22 -32.04 -43.98
N ALA A 96 -33.54 -32.18 -43.74
CA ALA A 96 -34.83 -31.86 -44.39
C ALA A 96 -35.93 -31.92 -43.28
N LYS A 97 -36.99 -31.08 -43.24
CA LYS A 97 -38.32 -31.19 -43.89
C LYS A 97 -39.03 -32.57 -43.77
N SER A 98 -40.09 -32.68 -42.96
CA SER A 98 -41.44 -33.20 -43.32
C SER A 98 -42.38 -33.36 -42.10
N ASN A 99 -43.67 -33.53 -42.39
CA ASN A 99 -44.87 -33.33 -41.56
C ASN A 99 -45.37 -34.57 -40.77
N ALA A 100 -46.18 -34.29 -39.74
CA ALA A 100 -47.41 -34.97 -39.23
C ALA A 100 -47.63 -36.49 -39.40
N HIS A 101 -47.98 -37.21 -38.32
CA HIS A 101 -49.36 -37.60 -37.91
C HIS A 101 -49.38 -38.55 -36.67
N ASN A 102 -50.54 -38.57 -36.00
CA ASN A 102 -51.04 -39.22 -34.76
C ASN A 102 -50.68 -40.67 -34.38
N GLU A 103 -50.63 -40.96 -33.06
CA GLU A 103 -51.54 -41.84 -32.24
C GLU A 103 -50.89 -42.10 -30.85
N ALA A 104 -51.49 -41.74 -29.71
CA ALA A 104 -52.60 -42.34 -28.95
C ALA A 104 -52.17 -43.46 -27.95
N LEU A 105 -52.19 -43.18 -26.63
CA LEU A 105 -52.93 -43.91 -25.57
C LEU A 105 -52.51 -43.48 -24.14
N GLU A 106 -53.52 -43.04 -23.37
CA GLU A 106 -53.83 -43.29 -21.94
C GLU A 106 -52.73 -43.11 -20.85
N LEU A 107 -52.98 -42.53 -19.66
CA LEU A 107 -54.18 -42.56 -18.80
C LEU A 107 -54.07 -41.42 -17.73
N THR A 108 -55.17 -40.69 -17.49
CA THR A 108 -55.67 -40.09 -16.20
C THR A 108 -54.76 -39.27 -15.27
N LYS A 109 -55.19 -38.25 -14.50
CA LYS A 109 -56.44 -37.46 -14.30
C LYS A 109 -56.18 -36.63 -13.03
N SER A 110 -56.27 -35.31 -13.08
CA SER A 110 -56.93 -34.48 -12.05
C SER A 110 -56.86 -32.99 -12.40
N ASP A 111 -58.04 -32.40 -12.40
CA ASP A 111 -58.44 -31.00 -12.53
C ASP A 111 -59.37 -30.73 -11.31
N PRO A 112 -59.94 -29.53 -11.06
CA PRO A 112 -59.59 -28.19 -11.55
C PRO A 112 -59.65 -27.12 -10.42
N GLN A 113 -59.30 -25.88 -10.73
CA GLN A 113 -59.90 -24.60 -10.28
C GLN A 113 -58.85 -23.49 -10.39
N ASP A 114 -59.13 -22.25 -10.79
CA ASP A 114 -60.23 -21.60 -11.48
C ASP A 114 -59.66 -20.24 -11.93
N SER A 115 -60.32 -19.65 -12.90
CA SER A 115 -59.93 -18.52 -13.74
C SER A 115 -59.92 -17.18 -12.98
N SER A 116 -59.03 -16.26 -13.37
CA SER A 116 -59.46 -14.87 -13.67
C SER A 116 -58.37 -14.06 -14.37
N ILE A 117 -58.73 -13.68 -15.59
CA ILE A 117 -58.17 -12.61 -16.43
C ILE A 117 -58.42 -11.26 -15.73
N LEU A 118 -57.49 -10.30 -15.86
CA LEU A 118 -57.73 -8.87 -16.11
C LEU A 118 -56.40 -8.10 -16.27
N THR A 119 -56.15 -7.56 -17.47
CA THR A 119 -55.28 -6.43 -17.80
C THR A 119 -56.16 -5.19 -18.07
N PRO A 120 -55.64 -3.96 -18.27
CA PRO A 120 -54.56 -3.18 -17.64
C PRO A 120 -55.11 -1.81 -17.11
N PRO A 121 -54.29 -0.84 -16.63
CA PRO A 121 -53.81 0.20 -17.56
C PRO A 121 -52.44 0.85 -17.26
N THR A 122 -51.89 1.42 -18.32
CA THR A 122 -50.77 2.35 -18.48
C THR A 122 -50.84 3.61 -17.61
N PRO A 123 -49.69 4.11 -17.11
CA PRO A 123 -49.46 5.55 -16.93
C PRO A 123 -48.18 6.00 -17.68
N THR A 124 -48.32 6.77 -18.75
CA THR A 124 -48.24 8.25 -18.83
C THR A 124 -46.88 8.83 -18.42
N SER A 125 -46.11 9.24 -19.42
CA SER A 125 -44.85 9.97 -19.32
C SER A 125 -45.05 11.36 -18.71
N SER A 126 -44.15 11.79 -17.84
CA SER A 126 -44.01 13.20 -17.48
C SER A 126 -42.58 13.67 -17.73
N THR A 127 -42.47 14.66 -18.60
CA THR A 127 -41.29 15.50 -18.82
C THR A 127 -41.40 16.70 -17.88
N PRO A 128 -40.28 17.19 -17.30
CA PRO A 128 -40.15 18.64 -17.27
C PRO A 128 -38.72 19.17 -17.54
N ALA A 129 -38.73 20.25 -18.33
CA ALA A 129 -37.97 21.49 -18.22
C ALA A 129 -36.41 21.47 -18.27
N ARG A 130 -35.91 21.89 -19.44
CA ARG A 130 -34.61 22.58 -19.59
C ARG A 130 -34.65 23.94 -18.85
N SER A 131 -33.70 24.19 -17.98
CA SER A 131 -33.31 25.56 -17.60
C SER A 131 -31.94 25.88 -18.21
N SER A 132 -31.91 26.79 -19.16
CA SER A 132 -30.69 27.44 -19.67
C SER A 132 -30.41 28.69 -18.83
N SER A 133 -29.23 28.75 -18.21
CA SER A 133 -28.67 29.98 -17.63
C SER A 133 -27.24 30.17 -18.15
N PRO A 134 -26.85 31.39 -18.58
CA PRO A 134 -25.62 31.62 -19.33
C PRO A 134 -24.37 31.75 -18.44
N SER A 135 -23.24 31.38 -19.04
CA SER A 135 -21.87 31.53 -18.56
C SER A 135 -21.46 32.99 -18.29
N PRO A 136 -20.60 33.23 -17.29
CA PRO A 136 -19.57 34.25 -17.37
C PRO A 136 -18.25 33.62 -17.81
N THR A 137 -17.75 34.07 -18.95
CA THR A 137 -16.38 33.87 -19.40
C THR A 137 -15.46 34.71 -18.52
N SER A 138 -14.55 34.07 -17.79
CA SER A 138 -13.32 34.71 -17.33
C SER A 138 -12.16 33.80 -17.68
N SER A 139 -11.38 34.29 -18.64
CA SER A 139 -10.05 33.83 -18.98
C SER A 139 -9.11 34.17 -17.84
N ASP A 140 -8.43 33.18 -17.25
CA ASP A 140 -6.98 33.26 -16.98
C ASP A 140 -6.41 32.00 -16.29
N SER A 141 -5.27 31.56 -16.83
CA SER A 141 -4.26 30.61 -16.32
C SER A 141 -4.66 29.16 -16.01
N GLN A 142 -4.03 28.24 -16.75
CA GLN A 142 -4.18 26.79 -16.65
C GLN A 142 -3.67 26.24 -15.31
N GLY A 143 -4.60 25.93 -14.41
CA GLY A 143 -4.47 24.83 -13.45
C GLY A 143 -5.53 23.79 -13.79
N THR A 144 -5.14 22.52 -13.94
CA THR A 144 -6.07 21.41 -14.18
C THR A 144 -7.07 21.31 -13.03
N LEU A 145 -8.29 21.81 -13.23
CA LEU A 145 -9.38 21.69 -12.25
C LEU A 145 -9.83 20.24 -12.16
N VAL A 146 -9.59 19.61 -11.00
CA VAL A 146 -10.11 18.29 -10.66
C VAL A 146 -11.58 18.44 -10.26
N THR A 147 -12.51 18.06 -11.13
CA THR A 147 -13.94 18.01 -10.80
C THR A 147 -14.21 16.82 -9.87
N VAL A 148 -14.48 17.09 -8.59
CA VAL A 148 -14.86 16.07 -7.60
C VAL A 148 -16.38 15.88 -7.63
N THR A 149 -16.85 14.73 -8.11
CA THR A 149 -18.28 14.37 -8.10
C THR A 149 -18.61 13.63 -6.79
N PHE A 150 -19.58 14.14 -6.01
CA PHE A 150 -20.02 13.49 -4.78
C PHE A 150 -21.23 12.59 -5.05
N SER A 151 -21.13 11.29 -4.73
CA SER A 151 -22.27 10.38 -4.72
C SER A 151 -22.97 10.43 -3.36
N THR A 152 -24.22 10.91 -3.32
CA THR A 152 -25.02 11.01 -2.10
C THR A 152 -25.62 9.65 -1.72
N SER A 153 -24.81 8.79 -1.11
CA SER A 153 -25.27 7.62 -0.36
C SER A 153 -25.72 8.05 1.04
N SER A 154 -26.66 7.33 1.65
CA SER A 154 -27.18 7.58 3.02
C SER A 154 -26.04 7.83 4.01
N SER A 155 -26.18 8.84 4.88
CA SER A 155 -25.16 9.25 5.86
C SER A 155 -24.59 8.04 6.60
N PRO A 156 -23.32 7.69 6.39
CA PRO A 156 -22.76 6.49 6.99
C PRO A 156 -22.66 6.64 8.52
N THR A 157 -22.86 5.53 9.22
CA THR A 157 -22.66 5.46 10.68
C THR A 157 -21.16 5.62 10.96
N PRO A 158 -20.74 6.60 11.80
CA PRO A 158 -19.34 6.82 12.08
C PRO A 158 -18.66 5.54 12.54
N THR A 159 -17.51 5.25 11.95
CA THR A 159 -16.69 4.11 12.37
C THR A 159 -15.87 4.51 13.59
N PRO A 160 -15.86 3.73 14.68
CA PRO A 160 -15.06 4.07 15.85
C PRO A 160 -13.56 3.82 15.58
N ILE A 161 -12.96 4.67 14.74
CA ILE A 161 -11.55 4.70 14.44
C ILE A 161 -10.84 5.64 15.42
N ARG A 162 -9.65 5.22 15.88
CA ARG A 162 -8.83 6.06 16.75
C ARG A 162 -8.21 7.19 15.94
N ASN A 163 -8.24 8.41 16.46
CA ASN A 163 -7.49 9.53 15.88
C ASN A 163 -6.00 9.18 15.84
N ASN A 164 -5.31 9.62 14.78
CA ASN A 164 -3.88 9.35 14.57
C ASN A 164 -3.52 7.85 14.52
N THR A 165 -4.46 6.98 14.10
CA THR A 165 -4.13 5.58 13.82
C THR A 165 -3.30 5.46 12.54
N PRO A 166 -2.28 4.59 12.51
CA PRO A 166 -1.75 4.11 11.24
C PRO A 166 -2.84 3.34 10.48
N LEU A 167 -2.81 3.45 9.17
CA LEU A 167 -3.64 2.65 8.25
C LEU A 167 -2.76 1.65 7.51
N ALA A 168 -3.33 0.50 7.15
CA ALA A 168 -2.74 -0.43 6.20
C ALA A 168 -3.82 -0.98 5.30
N ALA A 169 -3.55 -1.11 4.00
CA ALA A 169 -4.49 -1.61 3.03
C ALA A 169 -3.82 -2.65 2.14
N VAL A 170 -4.60 -3.65 1.75
CA VAL A 170 -4.19 -4.70 0.81
C VAL A 170 -5.28 -4.92 -0.21
N ASN A 171 -4.91 -5.33 -1.41
CA ASN A 171 -5.86 -5.68 -2.46
C ASN A 171 -5.43 -6.93 -3.22
N TRP A 172 -6.37 -7.51 -3.96
CA TRP A 172 -6.10 -8.58 -4.94
C TRP A 172 -6.46 -8.19 -6.37
N ASN A 173 -7.34 -7.19 -6.51
CA ASN A 173 -7.74 -6.58 -7.77
C ASN A 173 -8.22 -5.14 -7.50
N SER A 174 -8.84 -4.49 -8.49
CA SER A 174 -9.39 -3.13 -8.36
C SER A 174 -10.55 -3.02 -7.38
N SER A 175 -11.22 -4.12 -7.07
CA SER A 175 -12.51 -4.12 -6.39
C SER A 175 -12.46 -4.79 -5.02
N ASN A 176 -11.49 -5.68 -4.79
CA ASN A 176 -11.35 -6.45 -3.55
C ASN A 176 -10.23 -5.85 -2.71
N ILE A 177 -10.61 -5.02 -1.74
CA ILE A 177 -9.71 -4.27 -0.87
C ILE A 177 -10.03 -4.60 0.58
N GLN A 178 -9.00 -4.80 1.39
CA GLN A 178 -9.13 -4.83 2.85
C GLN A 178 -8.36 -3.67 3.46
N LEU A 179 -9.05 -2.88 4.28
CA LEU A 179 -8.52 -1.75 5.00
C LEU A 179 -8.45 -2.09 6.49
N LEU A 180 -7.24 -2.07 7.05
CA LEU A 180 -6.94 -2.36 8.45
C LEU A 180 -6.61 -1.06 9.19
N TYR A 181 -7.16 -0.92 10.40
CA TYR A 181 -7.00 0.28 11.22
C TYR A 181 -7.11 -0.05 12.72
N LYS A 182 -6.60 0.86 13.55
CA LYS A 182 -6.75 0.79 15.01
C LYS A 182 -8.09 1.40 15.43
N HIS A 183 -8.93 0.57 16.03
CA HIS A 183 -10.19 0.97 16.63
C HIS A 183 -9.95 1.76 17.93
N THR A 184 -10.98 2.47 18.41
CA THR A 184 -10.92 3.30 19.63
C THR A 184 -10.51 2.55 20.90
N ASP A 185 -10.69 1.22 20.94
CA ASP A 185 -10.27 0.33 22.05
C ASP A 185 -8.82 -0.16 21.93
N GLY A 186 -8.07 0.31 20.92
CA GLY A 186 -6.70 -0.08 20.61
C GLY A 186 -6.56 -1.38 19.80
N SER A 187 -7.66 -2.11 19.56
CA SER A 187 -7.63 -3.30 18.71
C SER A 187 -7.46 -2.96 17.24
N ILE A 188 -6.87 -3.86 16.45
CA ILE A 188 -6.90 -3.79 14.99
C ILE A 188 -8.17 -4.49 14.50
N ARG A 189 -8.88 -3.81 13.59
CA ARG A 189 -10.05 -4.32 12.87
C ARG A 189 -9.83 -4.14 11.38
N LEU A 190 -10.64 -4.82 10.57
CA LEU A 190 -10.65 -4.66 9.13
C LEU A 190 -12.03 -4.24 8.62
N GLN A 191 -12.03 -3.58 7.46
CA GLN A 191 -13.19 -3.47 6.59
C GLN A 191 -12.85 -3.97 5.20
N GLU A 192 -13.79 -4.68 4.59
CA GLU A 192 -13.60 -5.33 3.30
C GLU A 192 -14.53 -4.71 2.27
N ASN A 193 -13.98 -4.26 1.15
CA ASN A 193 -14.73 -3.93 -0.03
C ASN A 193 -14.77 -5.17 -0.93
N ASN A 194 -15.97 -5.63 -1.28
CA ASN A 194 -16.17 -6.78 -2.16
C ASN A 194 -16.27 -6.40 -3.65
N GLY A 195 -16.10 -5.12 -3.96
CA GLY A 195 -16.17 -4.53 -5.29
C GLY A 195 -17.44 -3.77 -5.59
N LEU A 196 -18.46 -3.95 -4.76
CA LEU A 196 -19.73 -3.25 -4.88
C LEU A 196 -19.93 -2.29 -3.72
N GLN A 197 -19.52 -2.69 -2.53
CA GLN A 197 -19.68 -1.91 -1.31
C GLN A 197 -18.67 -2.33 -0.24
N TRP A 198 -18.45 -1.43 0.70
CA TRP A 198 -17.77 -1.75 1.95
C TRP A 198 -18.70 -2.57 2.85
N GLY A 199 -18.18 -3.69 3.36
CA GLY A 199 -18.87 -4.57 4.29
C GLY A 199 -18.78 -4.07 5.74
N GLU A 200 -19.33 -4.88 6.64
CA GLU A 200 -19.26 -4.60 8.07
C GLU A 200 -17.82 -4.68 8.60
N GLN A 201 -17.56 -3.93 9.68
CA GLN A 201 -16.33 -4.02 10.43
C GLN A 201 -16.15 -5.42 11.03
N SER A 202 -14.95 -5.98 10.90
CA SER A 202 -14.62 -7.27 11.50
C SER A 202 -14.61 -7.25 13.04
N PRO A 203 -14.72 -8.41 13.69
CA PRO A 203 -14.25 -8.58 15.06
C PRO A 203 -12.78 -8.16 15.22
N GLN A 204 -12.33 -8.03 16.46
CA GLN A 204 -10.93 -7.77 16.79
C GLN A 204 -10.01 -8.85 16.19
N ILE A 205 -8.98 -8.42 15.45
CA ILE A 205 -7.93 -9.28 14.89
C ILE A 205 -6.81 -9.50 15.92
N THR A 206 -6.30 -8.39 16.46
CA THR A 206 -5.20 -8.36 17.44
C THR A 206 -5.27 -7.04 18.22
N LYS A 207 -4.53 -6.93 19.32
CA LYS A 207 -4.42 -5.69 20.11
C LYS A 207 -2.94 -5.39 20.34
N PRO A 208 -2.30 -4.63 19.45
CA PRO A 208 -0.91 -4.25 19.59
C PRO A 208 -0.77 -3.11 20.60
N LYS A 209 0.47 -2.72 20.91
CA LYS A 209 0.72 -1.53 21.74
C LYS A 209 0.19 -0.26 21.06
N ASP A 210 -0.06 0.76 21.87
CA ASP A 210 -0.73 1.98 21.44
C ASP A 210 0.02 2.77 20.37
N ASP A 211 1.35 2.81 20.44
CA ASP A 211 2.25 3.47 19.48
C ASP A 211 2.79 2.51 18.41
N SER A 212 2.23 1.30 18.29
CA SER A 212 2.60 0.36 17.23
C SER A 212 2.27 0.92 15.86
N GLY A 213 3.26 0.91 14.95
CA GLY A 213 3.03 0.98 13.51
C GLY A 213 2.18 -0.18 12.99
N LEU A 214 1.78 -0.10 11.72
CA LEU A 214 0.91 -1.07 11.07
C LEU A 214 1.38 -1.29 9.64
N ALA A 215 1.64 -2.54 9.26
CA ALA A 215 1.90 -2.93 7.89
C ALA A 215 1.07 -4.14 7.51
N ALA A 216 0.64 -4.22 6.26
CA ALA A 216 -0.07 -5.38 5.75
C ALA A 216 0.42 -5.73 4.35
N ILE A 217 0.39 -7.02 4.04
CA ILE A 217 0.66 -7.56 2.70
C ILE A 217 -0.37 -8.62 2.39
N SER A 218 -0.65 -8.81 1.11
CA SER A 218 -1.51 -9.87 0.60
C SER A 218 -0.89 -10.59 -0.58
N TRP A 219 -1.36 -11.80 -0.83
CA TRP A 219 -1.13 -12.53 -2.09
C TRP A 219 -2.23 -13.57 -2.31
N LEU A 220 -2.16 -14.24 -3.47
CA LEU A 220 -2.97 -15.41 -3.79
C LEU A 220 -2.10 -16.67 -3.73
N ASP A 221 -2.63 -17.71 -3.10
CA ASP A 221 -2.09 -19.07 -3.11
C ASP A 221 -3.11 -19.99 -3.78
N GLY A 222 -3.08 -20.05 -5.11
CA GLY A 222 -4.22 -20.49 -5.91
C GLY A 222 -5.42 -19.54 -5.73
N ASP A 223 -6.59 -20.10 -5.41
CA ASP A 223 -7.79 -19.30 -5.11
C ASP A 223 -7.85 -18.80 -3.66
N VAL A 224 -6.80 -19.11 -2.88
CA VAL A 224 -6.74 -18.77 -1.45
C VAL A 224 -6.13 -17.40 -1.26
N ARG A 225 -6.92 -16.46 -0.76
CA ARG A 225 -6.44 -15.14 -0.34
C ARG A 225 -5.65 -15.27 0.95
N GLN A 226 -4.45 -14.70 0.95
CA GLN A 226 -3.56 -14.65 2.09
C GLN A 226 -3.38 -13.19 2.51
N VAL A 227 -3.43 -12.95 3.81
CA VAL A 227 -3.08 -11.64 4.41
C VAL A 227 -2.11 -11.87 5.55
N ARG A 228 -1.12 -10.98 5.67
CA ARG A 228 -0.27 -10.86 6.85
C ARG A 228 -0.34 -9.43 7.35
N LEU A 229 -0.48 -9.30 8.65
CA LEU A 229 -0.51 -8.04 9.36
C LEU A 229 0.66 -8.01 10.34
N TYR A 230 1.46 -6.95 10.30
CA TYR A 230 2.60 -6.75 11.17
C TYR A 230 2.34 -5.60 12.12
N THR A 231 2.64 -5.84 13.40
CA THR A 231 2.49 -4.89 14.51
C THR A 231 3.61 -5.08 15.54
N ALA A 232 3.65 -4.21 16.54
CA ALA A 232 4.49 -4.33 17.71
C ALA A 232 3.64 -4.71 18.94
N SER A 233 4.13 -5.67 19.72
CA SER A 233 3.56 -6.01 21.03
C SER A 233 3.99 -5.01 22.12
N GLU A 234 3.40 -5.12 23.31
CA GLU A 234 3.78 -4.35 24.52
C GLU A 234 5.26 -4.48 24.91
N LYS A 235 5.92 -5.58 24.50
CA LYS A 235 7.35 -5.80 24.75
C LYS A 235 8.25 -5.26 23.64
N ASN A 236 7.71 -4.44 22.73
CA ASN A 236 8.37 -3.98 21.52
C ASN A 236 8.85 -5.12 20.59
N ALA A 237 8.24 -6.31 20.71
CA ALA A 237 8.50 -7.44 19.82
C ALA A 237 7.63 -7.35 18.57
N LEU A 238 8.22 -7.63 17.40
CA LEU A 238 7.52 -7.74 16.12
C LEU A 238 6.56 -8.94 16.14
N THR A 239 5.29 -8.68 15.86
CA THR A 239 4.23 -9.69 15.81
C THR A 239 3.61 -9.77 14.42
N GLU A 240 3.24 -10.98 14.03
CA GLU A 240 2.54 -11.27 12.78
C GLU A 240 1.15 -11.84 13.10
N SER A 241 0.10 -11.24 12.55
CA SER A 241 -1.24 -11.83 12.49
C SER A 241 -1.49 -12.36 11.07
N VAL A 242 -1.99 -13.58 10.99
CA VAL A 242 -2.11 -14.36 9.75
C VAL A 242 -3.57 -14.64 9.46
N TRP A 243 -3.97 -14.44 8.21
CA TRP A 243 -5.27 -14.85 7.70
C TRP A 243 -5.16 -15.56 6.36
N ASN A 244 -6.06 -16.52 6.17
CA ASN A 244 -6.22 -17.33 4.97
C ASN A 244 -7.73 -17.52 4.74
N SER A 245 -8.21 -17.25 3.52
CA SER A 245 -9.63 -17.32 3.16
C SER A 245 -10.28 -18.70 3.27
N SER A 246 -9.50 -19.78 3.24
CA SER A 246 -9.99 -21.15 3.43
C SER A 246 -10.33 -21.44 4.89
N VAL A 247 -9.53 -20.92 5.83
CA VAL A 247 -9.73 -21.15 7.28
C VAL A 247 -10.62 -20.05 7.88
N ARG A 248 -10.59 -18.84 7.31
CA ARG A 248 -11.37 -17.67 7.76
C ARG A 248 -11.13 -17.31 9.23
N GLN A 249 -9.97 -17.66 9.77
CA GLN A 249 -9.59 -17.38 11.14
C GLN A 249 -8.26 -16.63 11.17
N TRP A 250 -8.21 -15.59 12.00
CA TRP A 250 -6.97 -14.91 12.36
C TRP A 250 -6.27 -15.65 13.48
N TRP A 251 -4.95 -15.78 13.37
CA TRP A 251 -4.09 -16.20 14.47
C TRP A 251 -2.84 -15.33 14.49
N SER A 252 -2.22 -15.18 15.65
CA SER A 252 -1.05 -14.30 15.82
C SER A 252 0.13 -15.07 16.37
N GLN A 253 1.33 -14.67 15.97
CA GLN A 253 2.60 -15.20 16.47
C GLN A 253 3.60 -14.08 16.73
N ASP A 254 4.45 -14.30 17.74
CA ASP A 254 5.65 -13.51 17.96
C ASP A 254 6.73 -13.96 16.97
N ILE A 255 7.16 -13.04 16.11
CA ILE A 255 8.22 -13.28 15.13
C ILE A 255 9.51 -12.58 15.52
N SER A 256 9.64 -12.04 16.73
CA SER A 256 10.79 -11.24 17.18
C SER A 256 12.05 -12.04 17.53
N LYS A 257 12.00 -13.38 17.49
CA LYS A 257 13.14 -14.23 17.86
C LYS A 257 14.35 -13.94 16.97
N GLY A 258 15.40 -13.35 17.57
CA GLY A 258 16.64 -13.01 16.88
C GLY A 258 16.66 -11.61 16.24
N TYR A 259 15.62 -10.81 16.46
CA TYR A 259 15.51 -9.43 16.00
C TYR A 259 15.67 -8.44 17.15
N ASP A 260 16.13 -7.25 16.83
CA ASP A 260 16.23 -6.18 17.80
C ASP A 260 14.83 -5.64 18.15
N PRO A 261 14.59 -5.16 19.38
CA PRO A 261 13.33 -4.54 19.74
C PRO A 261 12.99 -3.34 18.86
N ILE A 262 11.70 -3.20 18.54
CA ILE A 262 11.17 -2.09 17.75
C ILE A 262 11.22 -0.80 18.58
N ALA A 263 11.61 0.32 17.96
CA ALA A 263 11.53 1.63 18.62
C ALA A 263 10.08 2.04 18.94
N ALA A 264 9.91 2.83 20.00
CA ALA A 264 8.64 3.49 20.25
C ALA A 264 8.25 4.40 19.06
N GLY A 265 7.00 4.34 18.62
CA GLY A 265 6.50 5.07 17.46
C GLY A 265 7.07 4.64 16.10
N SER A 266 7.82 3.52 16.01
CA SER A 266 8.29 3.01 14.71
C SER A 266 7.10 2.69 13.81
N HIS A 267 7.11 3.25 12.60
CA HIS A 267 6.27 2.76 11.52
C HIS A 267 6.78 1.40 11.05
N LEU A 268 5.90 0.66 10.38
CA LEU A 268 6.20 -0.64 9.79
C LEU A 268 5.86 -0.57 8.31
N THR A 269 6.63 -1.29 7.50
CA THR A 269 6.26 -1.56 6.11
C THR A 269 6.70 -2.96 5.74
N ALA A 270 5.99 -3.58 4.80
CA ALA A 270 6.27 -4.94 4.39
C ALA A 270 5.99 -5.12 2.91
N TYR A 271 6.69 -6.06 2.28
CA TYR A 271 6.39 -6.51 0.94
C TYR A 271 6.68 -7.99 0.79
N THR A 272 6.10 -8.58 -0.24
CA THR A 272 6.25 -9.99 -0.56
C THR A 272 6.49 -10.19 -2.05
N TRP A 273 7.26 -11.21 -2.38
CA TRP A 273 7.43 -11.70 -3.75
C TRP A 273 7.67 -13.21 -3.72
N PHE A 274 7.86 -13.81 -4.90
CA PHE A 274 8.09 -15.24 -5.05
C PHE A 274 9.37 -15.50 -5.83
N ILE A 275 10.16 -16.46 -5.36
CA ILE A 275 11.27 -17.06 -6.10
C ILE A 275 10.90 -18.51 -6.38
N GLY A 276 10.45 -18.79 -7.61
CA GLY A 276 9.80 -20.05 -7.93
C GLY A 276 8.50 -20.18 -7.12
N GLN A 277 8.38 -21.27 -6.34
CA GLN A 277 7.24 -21.50 -5.43
C GLN A 277 7.55 -21.05 -3.99
N VAL A 278 8.73 -20.48 -3.75
CA VAL A 278 9.13 -20.05 -2.41
C VAL A 278 8.73 -18.59 -2.23
N ARG A 279 7.82 -18.37 -1.27
CA ARG A 279 7.43 -17.02 -0.84
C ARG A 279 8.59 -16.35 -0.12
N GLN A 280 8.75 -15.06 -0.37
CA GLN A 280 9.73 -14.20 0.28
C GLN A 280 8.96 -13.03 0.90
N ILE A 281 9.19 -12.75 2.18
CA ILE A 281 8.62 -11.58 2.86
C ILE A 281 9.75 -10.79 3.50
N ARG A 282 9.63 -9.47 3.45
CA ARG A 282 10.48 -8.56 4.21
C ARG A 282 9.60 -7.60 4.98
N VAL A 283 9.98 -7.34 6.22
CA VAL A 283 9.32 -6.33 7.08
C VAL A 283 10.39 -5.36 7.55
N TYR A 284 10.19 -4.08 7.30
CA TYR A 284 11.08 -3.02 7.75
C TYR A 284 10.49 -2.29 8.94
N TYR A 285 11.36 -1.96 9.89
CA TYR A 285 11.06 -1.24 11.10
C TYR A 285 12.29 -0.44 11.56
N GLN A 286 12.09 0.51 12.47
CA GLN A 286 13.17 1.23 13.12
C GLN A 286 13.51 0.55 14.45
N GLY A 287 14.79 0.21 14.66
CA GLY A 287 15.30 -0.26 15.95
C GLY A 287 15.45 0.88 16.96
N GLN A 288 15.60 0.55 18.24
CA GLN A 288 15.74 1.53 19.33
C GLN A 288 16.93 2.49 19.20
N ASP A 289 17.93 2.14 18.40
CA ASP A 289 19.10 2.97 18.07
C ASP A 289 18.86 3.95 16.89
N GLY A 290 17.66 3.91 16.30
CA GLY A 290 17.24 4.75 15.19
C GLY A 290 17.62 4.21 13.80
N TYR A 291 18.35 3.10 13.74
CA TYR A 291 18.68 2.45 12.48
C TYR A 291 17.49 1.62 11.98
N ILE A 292 17.30 1.61 10.66
CA ILE A 292 16.32 0.72 10.03
C ILE A 292 16.80 -0.74 10.17
N ARG A 293 15.84 -1.65 10.23
CA ARG A 293 16.02 -3.09 10.33
C ARG A 293 15.14 -3.79 9.31
N GLU A 294 15.50 -5.03 9.01
CA GLU A 294 14.76 -5.92 8.14
C GLU A 294 14.56 -7.27 8.84
N ALA A 295 13.30 -7.69 8.97
CA ALA A 295 12.95 -9.07 9.28
C ALA A 295 12.70 -9.84 7.98
N VAL A 296 13.31 -11.03 7.87
CA VAL A 296 13.34 -11.80 6.63
C VAL A 296 12.59 -13.10 6.81
N TYR A 297 11.62 -13.36 5.93
CA TYR A 297 11.02 -14.67 5.76
C TYR A 297 11.36 -15.23 4.40
N ASP A 298 12.08 -16.35 4.39
CA ASP A 298 12.29 -17.13 3.16
C ASP A 298 11.71 -18.54 3.32
N LYS A 299 12.30 -19.34 4.20
CA LYS A 299 11.79 -20.66 4.63
C LYS A 299 11.43 -20.68 6.12
N GLY A 300 11.19 -19.49 6.66
CA GLY A 300 11.09 -19.21 8.09
C GLY A 300 11.65 -17.83 8.39
N TRP A 301 11.27 -17.29 9.54
CA TRP A 301 11.77 -16.00 10.01
C TRP A 301 13.23 -16.16 10.47
N VAL A 302 14.13 -15.40 9.83
CA VAL A 302 15.56 -15.37 10.11
C VAL A 302 16.07 -13.94 10.15
N LYS A 303 17.12 -13.68 10.94
CA LYS A 303 17.81 -12.38 10.90
C LYS A 303 18.32 -12.13 9.47
N SER A 304 18.15 -10.91 8.97
CA SER A 304 18.60 -10.50 7.63
C SER A 304 20.08 -10.78 7.42
N ALA A 305 20.47 -10.97 6.15
CA ALA A 305 21.86 -11.07 5.72
C ALA A 305 22.64 -9.75 5.85
N ALA A 306 21.99 -8.66 6.30
CA ALA A 306 22.66 -7.43 6.72
C ALA A 306 23.78 -7.78 7.72
N PRO A 307 25.07 -7.57 7.34
CA PRO A 307 26.20 -8.06 8.14
C PRO A 307 26.31 -7.33 9.48
N THR A 308 25.78 -6.10 9.54
CA THR A 308 25.71 -5.29 10.75
C THR A 308 24.40 -4.50 10.79
N ILE A 309 24.05 -4.07 12.00
CA ILE A 309 22.94 -3.15 12.28
C ILE A 309 23.02 -1.85 11.45
N GLN A 310 24.24 -1.38 11.19
CA GLN A 310 24.52 -0.14 10.46
C GLN A 310 24.51 -0.32 8.94
N ALA A 311 24.22 -1.53 8.43
CA ALA A 311 24.13 -1.78 7.00
C ALA A 311 22.86 -1.18 6.37
N PHE A 312 21.87 -0.82 7.20
CA PHE A 312 20.74 0.02 6.83
C PHE A 312 20.96 1.45 7.32
N PRO A 313 20.36 2.45 6.66
CA PRO A 313 20.51 3.84 7.06
C PRO A 313 19.84 4.11 8.41
N ARG A 314 20.34 5.15 9.09
CA ARG A 314 19.68 5.73 10.25
C ARG A 314 18.60 6.69 9.79
N ALA A 315 17.41 6.56 10.37
CA ALA A 315 16.25 7.40 10.06
C ALA A 315 15.91 8.30 11.24
N LYS A 316 15.11 9.34 10.99
CA LYS A 316 14.55 10.17 12.07
C LYS A 316 13.65 9.31 12.97
N SER A 317 13.58 9.62 14.26
CA SER A 317 12.75 8.85 15.19
C SER A 317 11.28 8.91 14.76
N GLY A 318 10.63 7.74 14.67
CA GLY A 318 9.26 7.65 14.19
C GLY A 318 9.11 7.92 12.69
N SER A 319 10.19 7.84 11.91
CA SER A 319 10.14 7.96 10.45
C SER A 319 9.04 7.07 9.87
N GLY A 320 8.20 7.63 9.01
CA GLY A 320 7.39 6.83 8.09
C GLY A 320 8.31 5.96 7.25
N LEU A 321 7.94 4.69 7.08
CA LEU A 321 8.68 3.74 6.26
C LEU A 321 7.73 3.24 5.18
N VAL A 322 8.20 3.21 3.94
CA VAL A 322 7.47 2.49 2.89
C VAL A 322 8.41 1.83 1.91
N VAL A 323 8.15 0.55 1.65
CA VAL A 323 8.82 -0.18 0.58
C VAL A 323 7.87 -0.33 -0.61
N VAL A 324 8.39 -0.10 -1.80
CA VAL A 324 7.66 -0.28 -3.06
C VAL A 324 8.50 -1.10 -4.03
N LEU A 325 7.88 -2.07 -4.69
CA LEU A 325 8.51 -2.85 -5.74
C LEU A 325 8.65 -2.00 -7.01
N PHE A 326 9.78 -2.10 -7.70
CA PHE A 326 10.10 -1.27 -8.87
C PHE A 326 10.37 -2.15 -10.10
N PRO A 327 9.34 -2.75 -10.71
CA PRO A 327 9.53 -3.81 -11.70
C PRO A 327 10.01 -3.34 -13.10
N ASP A 328 10.53 -2.11 -13.23
CA ASP A 328 10.96 -1.54 -14.53
C ASP A 328 11.96 -2.46 -15.25
N VAL A 329 12.86 -3.11 -14.48
CA VAL A 329 13.91 -3.97 -15.03
C VAL A 329 13.99 -5.35 -14.37
N ASP A 330 13.66 -5.47 -13.08
CA ASP A 330 13.65 -6.74 -12.35
C ASP A 330 12.55 -6.71 -11.27
N VAL A 331 11.78 -7.79 -11.17
CA VAL A 331 10.71 -7.96 -10.17
C VAL A 331 11.22 -7.94 -8.74
N THR A 332 12.53 -8.07 -8.55
CA THR A 332 13.19 -8.02 -7.26
C THR A 332 13.64 -6.62 -6.86
N GLU A 333 13.65 -5.63 -7.78
CA GLU A 333 14.02 -4.26 -7.38
C GLU A 333 12.98 -3.68 -6.43
N ALA A 334 13.46 -3.02 -5.38
CA ALA A 334 12.63 -2.37 -4.39
C ALA A 334 13.25 -1.04 -3.99
N LYS A 335 12.40 -0.10 -3.54
CA LYS A 335 12.84 1.16 -2.97
C LYS A 335 12.23 1.30 -1.59
N LEU A 336 13.07 1.52 -0.59
CA LEU A 336 12.65 1.83 0.78
C LEU A 336 12.76 3.33 0.99
N PHE A 337 11.61 4.00 1.11
CA PHE A 337 11.55 5.42 1.44
C PHE A 337 11.45 5.63 2.95
N TYR A 338 12.16 6.64 3.44
CA TYR A 338 12.19 7.02 4.85
C TYR A 338 12.51 8.51 5.03
N GLN A 339 12.30 9.01 6.24
CA GLN A 339 12.71 10.35 6.66
C GLN A 339 14.17 10.32 7.15
N SER A 340 15.05 11.02 6.47
CA SER A 340 16.43 11.23 6.92
C SER A 340 16.50 12.08 8.19
N LEU A 341 17.67 12.12 8.83
CA LEU A 341 17.87 12.88 10.07
C LEU A 341 17.64 14.39 9.91
N ASP A 342 17.82 14.94 8.70
CA ASP A 342 17.52 16.34 8.34
C ASP A 342 16.05 16.57 7.93
N GLY A 343 15.19 15.54 8.00
CA GLY A 343 13.75 15.66 7.74
C GLY A 343 13.33 15.51 6.27
N LYS A 344 14.27 15.18 5.38
CA LYS A 344 13.98 14.94 3.96
C LYS A 344 13.43 13.54 3.73
N LEU A 345 12.61 13.40 2.69
CA LEU A 345 12.22 12.11 2.16
C LEU A 345 13.35 11.62 1.26
N VAL A 346 13.92 10.46 1.59
CA VAL A 346 15.04 9.84 0.86
C VAL A 346 14.69 8.37 0.58
N SER A 347 15.39 7.74 -0.38
CA SER A 347 15.26 6.31 -0.65
C SER A 347 16.56 5.54 -0.45
N TYR A 348 16.40 4.28 -0.02
CA TYR A 348 17.41 3.25 -0.05
C TYR A 348 16.99 2.20 -1.07
N ASP A 349 17.80 2.04 -2.10
CA ASP A 349 17.42 1.29 -3.29
C ASP A 349 18.01 -0.11 -3.25
N TYR A 350 17.17 -1.10 -3.51
CA TYR A 350 17.55 -2.50 -3.62
C TYR A 350 17.58 -2.94 -5.07
N GLN A 351 18.72 -3.48 -5.49
CA GLN A 351 18.90 -4.25 -6.71
C GLN A 351 19.58 -5.57 -6.36
N LEU A 352 19.17 -6.70 -6.95
CA LEU A 352 19.83 -7.96 -6.66
C LEU A 352 21.29 -7.97 -7.20
N LYS A 353 22.27 -8.12 -6.31
CA LYS A 353 23.72 -8.20 -6.60
C LYS A 353 24.35 -9.34 -5.81
N ALA A 354 25.66 -9.54 -5.97
CA ALA A 354 26.38 -10.65 -5.34
C ALA A 354 26.51 -10.52 -3.81
N THR A 355 26.43 -9.30 -3.28
CA THR A 355 26.56 -9.03 -1.85
C THR A 355 25.48 -8.06 -1.38
N PHE A 356 25.14 -8.11 -0.09
CA PHE A 356 24.19 -7.19 0.54
C PHE A 356 24.54 -5.71 0.29
N ALA A 357 25.82 -5.35 0.50
CA ALA A 357 26.30 -3.97 0.35
C ALA A 357 26.27 -3.49 -1.11
N GLN A 358 26.39 -4.39 -2.08
CA GLN A 358 26.17 -4.03 -3.48
C GLN A 358 24.69 -3.94 -3.81
N SER A 359 23.86 -4.74 -3.13
CA SER A 359 22.44 -4.82 -3.37
C SER A 359 21.68 -3.59 -2.90
N TRP A 360 22.07 -3.05 -1.75
CA TRP A 360 21.49 -1.85 -1.22
C TRP A 360 22.39 -0.65 -1.44
N GLN A 361 21.86 0.39 -2.08
CA GLN A 361 22.60 1.60 -2.36
C GLN A 361 21.76 2.81 -1.96
N ASN A 362 22.40 3.78 -1.31
CA ASN A 362 21.79 5.09 -1.15
C ASN A 362 21.64 5.70 -2.54
N GLN A 363 20.47 6.28 -2.81
CA GLN A 363 20.32 7.16 -3.96
C GLN A 363 21.28 8.34 -3.84
N ASP A 364 21.48 9.02 -4.98
CA ASP A 364 22.23 10.26 -5.04
C ASP A 364 21.72 11.21 -3.92
N PRO A 365 22.59 11.63 -2.98
CA PRO A 365 22.18 12.49 -1.87
C PRO A 365 21.68 13.88 -2.34
N THR A 366 21.88 14.21 -3.61
CA THR A 366 21.31 15.42 -4.24
C THR A 366 19.87 15.25 -4.72
N LEU A 367 19.36 14.01 -4.77
CA LEU A 367 17.99 13.73 -5.18
C LEU A 367 17.01 14.08 -4.06
N ASP A 368 16.35 15.23 -4.22
CA ASP A 368 15.32 15.69 -3.28
C ASP A 368 13.95 15.11 -3.68
N HIS A 369 13.38 14.25 -2.83
CA HIS A 369 11.99 13.80 -2.97
C HIS A 369 11.01 14.73 -2.23
N GLY A 370 11.49 15.85 -1.72
CA GLY A 370 10.77 16.77 -0.84
C GLY A 370 11.02 16.48 0.64
N SER A 371 10.47 17.33 1.51
CA SER A 371 10.44 17.10 2.96
C SER A 371 9.16 16.37 3.37
N ILE A 372 9.15 15.72 4.52
CA ILE A 372 7.90 15.23 5.13
C ILE A 372 7.84 15.69 6.59
N PRO A 373 6.64 15.89 7.18
CA PRO A 373 6.54 16.21 8.59
C PRO A 373 7.16 15.12 9.46
N ASP A 374 7.65 15.53 10.62
CA ASP A 374 8.22 14.60 11.60
C ASP A 374 7.18 13.57 12.04
N GLY A 375 7.56 12.30 11.97
CA GLY A 375 6.67 11.21 12.36
C GLY A 375 5.56 10.90 11.36
N ALA A 376 5.51 11.58 10.20
CA ALA A 376 4.45 11.37 9.21
C ALA A 376 4.39 9.91 8.75
N GLN A 377 3.18 9.35 8.70
CA GLN A 377 2.98 8.08 7.99
C GLN A 377 3.17 8.33 6.49
N VAL A 378 3.89 7.42 5.84
CA VAL A 378 4.14 7.45 4.40
C VAL A 378 3.65 6.14 3.80
N THR A 379 3.01 6.22 2.65
CA THR A 379 2.63 5.07 1.84
C THR A 379 2.98 5.33 0.37
N ALA A 380 3.14 4.29 -0.42
CA ALA A 380 3.59 4.41 -1.79
C ALA A 380 3.08 3.26 -2.63
N VAL A 381 2.84 3.55 -3.90
CA VAL A 381 2.48 2.56 -4.91
C VAL A 381 3.25 2.83 -6.20
N SER A 382 3.64 1.76 -6.87
CA SER A 382 4.13 1.80 -8.24
C SER A 382 3.03 1.32 -9.18
N SER A 383 2.89 1.96 -10.33
CA SER A 383 1.99 1.48 -11.37
C SER A 383 2.54 1.78 -12.76
N ILE A 384 2.04 1.07 -13.77
CA ILE A 384 2.31 1.37 -15.18
C ILE A 384 1.11 2.14 -15.73
N LEU A 385 1.34 3.31 -16.32
CA LEU A 385 0.31 4.09 -17.00
C LEU A 385 -0.13 3.39 -18.29
N ALA A 386 -1.28 3.79 -18.84
CA ALA A 386 -1.73 3.31 -20.15
C ALA A 386 -0.69 3.57 -21.28
N THR A 387 0.19 4.55 -21.09
CA THR A 387 1.31 4.86 -21.99
C THR A 387 2.49 3.87 -21.88
N GLY A 388 2.44 2.91 -20.94
CA GLY A 388 3.56 2.02 -20.60
C GLY A 388 4.61 2.66 -19.68
N GLU A 389 4.40 3.90 -19.25
CA GLU A 389 5.34 4.62 -18.39
C GLU A 389 5.15 4.22 -16.92
N LEU A 390 6.25 3.85 -16.26
CA LEU A 390 6.26 3.60 -14.82
C LEU A 390 6.02 4.90 -14.07
N THR A 391 5.10 4.83 -13.10
CA THR A 391 4.82 5.91 -12.15
C THR A 391 5.02 5.40 -10.74
N LEU A 392 5.71 6.19 -9.93
CA LEU A 392 5.75 6.04 -8.49
C LEU A 392 4.92 7.15 -7.87
N ARG A 393 4.07 6.81 -6.90
CA ARG A 393 3.28 7.77 -6.13
C ARG A 393 3.53 7.52 -4.65
N ILE A 394 3.82 8.58 -3.91
CA ILE A 394 4.06 8.58 -2.48
C ILE A 394 3.03 9.53 -1.86
N TYR A 395 2.36 9.07 -0.81
CA TYR A 395 1.34 9.83 -0.11
C TYR A 395 1.68 9.97 1.37
N PHE A 396 1.39 11.15 1.91
CA PHE A 396 1.53 11.50 3.32
C PHE A 396 0.60 12.66 3.65
N ILE A 397 0.41 12.92 4.93
CA ILE A 397 -0.37 14.07 5.41
C ILE A 397 0.59 15.17 5.86
N ARG A 398 0.39 16.40 5.36
CA ARG A 398 1.13 17.61 5.74
C ARG A 398 0.15 18.75 5.94
N ASP A 399 0.26 19.46 7.05
CA ASP A 399 -0.54 20.66 7.35
C ASP A 399 -2.06 20.44 7.18
N GLY A 400 -2.54 19.27 7.61
CA GLY A 400 -3.95 18.89 7.48
C GLY A 400 -4.40 18.62 6.05
N LYS A 401 -3.47 18.30 5.14
CA LYS A 401 -3.76 17.99 3.74
C LYS A 401 -3.11 16.68 3.33
N LEU A 402 -3.85 15.87 2.57
CA LEU A 402 -3.31 14.75 1.81
C LEU A 402 -2.43 15.31 0.69
N VAL A 403 -1.17 14.91 0.68
CA VAL A 403 -0.18 15.27 -0.33
C VAL A 403 0.15 14.04 -1.16
N GLU A 404 0.19 14.21 -2.49
CA GLU A 404 0.85 13.27 -3.38
C GLU A 404 2.16 13.87 -3.85
N THR A 405 3.22 13.07 -3.75
CA THR A 405 4.47 13.28 -4.48
C THR A 405 4.63 12.12 -5.45
N TRP A 406 4.74 12.40 -6.74
CA TRP A 406 4.80 11.38 -7.77
C TRP A 406 5.99 11.59 -8.70
N TRP A 407 6.43 10.51 -9.33
CA TRP A 407 7.53 10.49 -10.27
C TRP A 407 7.17 9.72 -11.52
N THR A 408 7.57 10.25 -12.67
CA THR A 408 7.70 9.47 -13.90
C THR A 408 9.04 9.74 -14.57
N ARG A 409 9.44 8.86 -15.48
CA ARG A 409 10.70 9.01 -16.23
C ARG A 409 10.75 10.31 -17.03
N LYS A 410 9.62 10.76 -17.59
CA LYS A 410 9.57 12.00 -18.39
C LYS A 410 9.44 13.26 -17.55
N ALA A 411 8.65 13.22 -16.48
CA ALA A 411 8.30 14.42 -15.71
C ALA A 411 9.20 14.65 -14.49
N GLY A 412 9.97 13.64 -14.08
CA GLY A 412 10.68 13.69 -12.80
C GLY A 412 9.70 13.75 -11.62
N TRP A 413 10.18 14.25 -10.48
CA TRP A 413 9.39 14.39 -9.26
C TRP A 413 8.49 15.61 -9.31
N ASN A 414 7.23 15.43 -8.93
CA ASN A 414 6.21 16.46 -8.84
C ASN A 414 5.40 16.26 -7.55
N ALA A 415 4.83 17.33 -6.98
CA ALA A 415 4.04 17.25 -5.76
C ALA A 415 2.86 18.22 -5.77
N TRP A 416 1.77 17.85 -5.10
CA TRP A 416 0.57 18.68 -4.98
C TRP A 416 -0.34 18.25 -3.82
N TYR A 417 -1.20 19.16 -3.37
CA TYR A 417 -2.23 18.90 -2.37
C TYR A 417 -3.47 18.31 -3.02
N MET A 418 -3.94 17.16 -2.51
CA MET A 418 -5.08 16.44 -3.07
C MET A 418 -6.40 16.76 -2.37
N HIS A 419 -6.41 16.74 -1.03
CA HIS A 419 -7.62 16.87 -0.23
C HIS A 419 -7.27 17.27 1.21
N ASP A 420 -8.22 17.83 1.95
CA ASP A 420 -8.06 18.07 3.40
C ASP A 420 -8.13 16.75 4.19
N ALA A 421 -7.37 16.66 5.27
CA ALA A 421 -7.27 15.49 6.14
C ALA A 421 -7.21 15.93 7.61
N VAL A 422 -7.88 15.19 8.49
CA VAL A 422 -7.97 15.50 9.92
C VAL A 422 -7.07 14.63 10.79
N ALA A 423 -6.43 13.61 10.21
CA ALA A 423 -5.54 12.69 10.91
C ALA A 423 -4.36 12.31 10.00
N PRO A 424 -3.18 11.97 10.57
CA PRO A 424 -1.97 11.64 9.82
C PRO A 424 -1.98 10.25 9.16
N GLY A 425 -2.96 9.40 9.49
CA GLY A 425 -3.04 8.04 8.98
C GLY A 425 -3.32 8.01 7.48
N VAL A 426 -2.47 7.32 6.72
CA VAL A 426 -2.60 7.15 5.26
C VAL A 426 -2.17 5.75 4.82
N SER A 427 -2.86 5.16 3.85
CA SER A 427 -2.44 3.92 3.19
C SER A 427 -2.89 3.91 1.74
N ALA A 428 -2.12 3.29 0.84
CA ALA A 428 -2.50 3.18 -0.55
C ALA A 428 -2.37 1.75 -1.07
N VAL A 429 -3.20 1.41 -2.05
CA VAL A 429 -3.11 0.18 -2.84
C VAL A 429 -3.20 0.54 -4.32
N SER A 430 -2.61 -0.29 -5.17
CA SER A 430 -2.75 -0.17 -6.62
C SER A 430 -3.16 -1.51 -7.22
N SER A 431 -4.04 -1.45 -8.22
CA SER A 431 -4.46 -2.61 -9.01
C SER A 431 -3.90 -2.50 -10.44
N THR A 432 -4.50 -3.17 -11.42
CA THR A 432 -4.16 -2.97 -12.84
C THR A 432 -4.70 -1.65 -13.37
N ASP A 433 -5.82 -1.18 -12.83
CA ASP A 433 -6.60 -0.07 -13.39
C ASP A 433 -6.66 1.15 -12.45
N ASP A 434 -6.53 0.92 -11.15
CA ASP A 434 -6.83 1.95 -10.16
C ASP A 434 -5.70 2.13 -9.14
N VAL A 435 -5.73 3.27 -8.47
CA VAL A 435 -5.01 3.53 -7.23
C VAL A 435 -6.02 4.03 -6.21
N ASN A 436 -6.02 3.47 -5.01
CA ASN A 436 -6.89 3.90 -3.92
C ASN A 436 -6.03 4.39 -2.76
N VAL A 437 -6.30 5.61 -2.28
CA VAL A 437 -5.62 6.22 -1.13
C VAL A 437 -6.61 6.41 0.00
N PHE A 438 -6.34 5.74 1.12
CA PHE A 438 -7.17 5.74 2.32
C PHE A 438 -6.62 6.70 3.35
N PHE A 439 -7.50 7.53 3.91
CA PHE A 439 -7.18 8.54 4.93
C PHE A 439 -8.43 8.93 5.72
N GLN A 440 -8.31 9.85 6.68
CA GLN A 440 -9.45 10.41 7.40
C GLN A 440 -9.67 11.86 6.97
N ALA A 441 -10.69 12.11 6.14
CA ALA A 441 -11.11 13.48 5.78
C ALA A 441 -11.96 14.14 6.88
N LYS A 442 -12.56 13.33 7.77
CA LYS A 442 -13.37 13.77 8.91
C LYS A 442 -13.13 12.85 10.11
N THR A 443 -13.20 13.40 11.32
CA THR A 443 -12.91 12.66 12.55
C THR A 443 -13.90 11.51 12.74
N GLY A 444 -13.39 10.29 12.88
CA GLY A 444 -14.23 9.10 13.03
C GLY A 444 -14.74 8.51 11.71
N TYR A 445 -14.24 8.99 10.56
CA TYR A 445 -14.67 8.55 9.23
C TYR A 445 -13.46 8.15 8.40
N LEU A 446 -13.58 7.04 7.66
CA LEU A 446 -12.59 6.65 6.67
C LEU A 446 -13.02 7.16 5.29
N SER A 447 -12.03 7.56 4.49
CA SER A 447 -12.24 8.14 3.16
C SER A 447 -11.28 7.50 2.17
N ASP A 448 -11.72 7.46 0.92
CA ASP A 448 -10.97 6.99 -0.25
C ASP A 448 -10.79 8.15 -1.23
N MET A 449 -9.59 8.31 -1.74
CA MET A 449 -9.30 9.07 -2.95
C MET A 449 -8.81 8.09 -4.02
N GLY A 450 -9.66 7.85 -5.01
CA GLY A 450 -9.46 6.84 -6.05
C GLY A 450 -9.06 7.46 -7.38
N LEU A 451 -7.94 7.03 -7.94
CA LEU A 451 -7.53 7.36 -9.31
C LEU A 451 -8.00 6.27 -10.25
N ASN A 452 -8.96 6.60 -11.12
CA ASN A 452 -9.25 5.76 -12.28
C ASN A 452 -8.23 6.09 -13.37
N ARG A 453 -7.35 5.15 -13.73
CA ARG A 453 -6.30 5.43 -14.72
C ARG A 453 -6.78 5.45 -16.16
N TYR A 454 -7.92 4.83 -16.47
CA TYR A 454 -8.47 4.88 -17.82
C TYR A 454 -8.86 6.30 -18.22
N VAL A 455 -9.50 7.02 -17.30
CA VAL A 455 -9.91 8.42 -17.50
C VAL A 455 -8.96 9.43 -16.84
N ASN A 456 -7.91 8.94 -16.15
CA ASN A 456 -6.92 9.71 -15.41
C ASN A 456 -7.57 10.76 -14.48
N SER A 457 -8.61 10.36 -13.75
CA SER A 457 -9.38 11.24 -12.88
C SER A 457 -9.39 10.74 -11.45
N TRP A 458 -9.16 11.65 -10.51
CA TRP A 458 -9.33 11.41 -9.09
C TRP A 458 -10.80 11.57 -8.69
N GLN A 459 -11.28 10.66 -7.84
CA GLN A 459 -12.63 10.66 -7.29
C GLN A 459 -12.56 10.48 -5.78
N PHE A 460 -13.26 11.33 -5.05
CA PHE A 460 -13.38 11.23 -3.60
C PHE A 460 -14.60 10.38 -3.23
N THR A 461 -14.41 9.42 -2.35
CA THR A 461 -15.49 8.58 -1.81
C THR A 461 -15.41 8.54 -0.28
N ALA A 462 -16.49 8.94 0.39
CA ALA A 462 -16.65 8.64 1.81
C ALA A 462 -16.95 7.15 1.98
N ILE A 463 -16.17 6.44 2.80
CA ILE A 463 -16.35 5.00 2.99
C ILE A 463 -17.42 4.75 4.06
N ILE A 464 -17.22 5.36 5.22
CA ILE A 464 -17.96 5.12 6.47
C ILE A 464 -17.77 6.27 7.44
#